data_AF-A0A7T3FWQ2-F1
#
_entry.id   AF-A0A7T3FWQ2-F1
#
_cell.length_a   1.000
_cell.length_b   1.000
_cell.length_c   1.000
_cell.angle_alpha   90.00
_cell.angle_beta   90.00
_cell.angle_gamma   90.00
#
_symmetry.space_group_name_H-M   'P 1'
#
loop_
_entity.id
_entity.type
_entity.pdbx_description
1 polymer ?
#
loop_
_entity_poly.entity_id
_entity_poly.type
_entity_poly.pdbx_seq_one_letter_code
_entity_poly.pdbx_strand_id
1 'polypeptide(L)'
;MTERAELGSESLSTRAVAAGVVELSVRGETPAHAGEIRRACNQAMDAVESDVLGTVTEAEVSRTLNELEADGVVEGVRDDTSATGKGRPNYRLVPPADAIRASVADDDRTAPLADRIVSDDD
;
A
#
# COMPACT_ATOMS: atom_id res chain seq x y z
N MET A 1 6.13 -21.70 -2.83
CA MET A 1 5.50 -21.32 -1.55
C MET A 1 5.92 -19.89 -1.33
N THR A 2 5.10 -18.93 -1.76
CA THR A 2 5.43 -17.50 -1.63
C THR A 2 5.31 -17.17 -0.15
N GLU A 3 6.43 -16.81 0.47
CA GLU A 3 6.43 -16.25 1.83
C GLU A 3 5.57 -14.98 1.79
N ARG A 4 4.46 -14.98 2.54
CA ARG A 4 3.51 -13.86 2.60
C ARG A 4 3.98 -12.89 3.68
N ALA A 5 3.76 -11.59 3.48
CA ALA A 5 3.93 -10.65 4.58
C ALA A 5 2.77 -10.79 5.57
N GLU A 6 3.11 -10.83 6.85
CA GLU A 6 2.13 -10.75 7.93
C GLU A 6 1.63 -9.31 8.02
N LEU A 7 0.50 -9.01 7.37
CA LEU A 7 -0.21 -7.75 7.58
C LEU A 7 -0.97 -7.89 8.90
N GLY A 8 -0.74 -6.97 9.85
CA GLY A 8 -1.43 -6.95 11.14
C GLY A 8 -2.93 -7.21 10.96
N SER A 9 -3.44 -8.20 11.68
CA SER A 9 -4.59 -9.05 11.31
C SER A 9 -5.91 -8.35 10.92
N GLU A 10 -6.18 -7.09 11.24
CA GLU A 10 -7.58 -6.65 11.43
C GLU A 10 -8.06 -5.42 10.65
N SER A 11 -7.21 -4.57 10.09
CA SER A 11 -7.68 -3.31 9.49
C SER A 11 -7.78 -3.38 7.97
N LEU A 12 -8.99 -3.27 7.43
CA LEU A 12 -9.26 -3.12 5.98
C LEU A 12 -8.43 -1.98 5.36
N SER A 13 -8.25 -0.89 6.11
CA SER A 13 -7.39 0.23 5.72
C SER A 13 -5.93 -0.20 5.53
N THR A 14 -5.39 -1.08 6.37
CA THR A 14 -4.03 -1.62 6.22
C THR A 14 -3.87 -2.38 4.93
N ARG A 15 -4.82 -3.25 4.60
CA ARG A 15 -4.81 -4.02 3.35
C ARG A 15 -5.01 -3.12 2.12
N ALA A 16 -5.91 -2.15 2.20
CA ALA A 16 -6.13 -1.18 1.12
C ALA A 16 -4.89 -0.30 0.87
N VAL A 17 -4.25 0.19 1.93
CA VAL A 17 -3.00 0.97 1.83
C VAL A 17 -1.88 0.10 1.26
N ALA A 18 -1.71 -1.12 1.76
CA ALA A 18 -0.73 -2.06 1.23
C ALA A 18 -0.96 -2.34 -0.27
N ALA A 19 -2.20 -2.55 -0.69
CA ALA A 19 -2.56 -2.74 -2.10
C ALA A 19 -2.18 -1.51 -2.96
N GLY A 20 -2.43 -0.29 -2.48
CA GLY A 20 -2.04 0.93 -3.18
C GLY A 20 -0.51 1.08 -3.32
N VAL A 21 0.26 0.70 -2.31
CA VAL A 21 1.73 0.68 -2.40
C VAL A 21 2.21 -0.41 -3.37
N VAL A 22 1.58 -1.58 -3.38
CA VAL A 22 1.86 -2.66 -4.36
C VAL A 22 1.59 -2.20 -5.77
N GLU A 23 0.45 -1.57 -6.04
CA GLU A 23 0.10 -1.05 -7.37
C GLU A 23 1.14 -0.05 -7.88
N LEU A 24 1.54 0.91 -7.04
CA LEU A 24 2.62 1.86 -7.39
C LEU A 24 3.96 1.15 -7.58
N SER A 25 4.25 0.11 -6.80
CA SER A 25 5.50 -0.65 -6.92
C SER A 25 5.57 -1.42 -8.23
N VAL A 26 4.47 -2.06 -8.63
CA VAL A 26 4.35 -2.79 -9.91
C VAL A 26 4.49 -1.83 -11.09
N ARG A 27 3.94 -0.61 -10.99
CA ARG A 27 4.10 0.44 -12.02
C ARG A 27 5.48 1.12 -12.04
N GLY A 28 6.37 0.77 -11.10
CA GLY A 28 7.68 1.42 -10.97
C GLY A 28 7.60 2.87 -10.46
N GLU A 29 6.49 3.23 -9.82
CA GLU A 29 6.21 4.57 -9.26
C GLU A 29 6.62 4.69 -7.78
N THR A 30 7.23 3.66 -7.19
CA THR A 30 7.84 3.73 -5.84
C THR A 30 9.33 4.08 -5.91
N PRO A 31 9.89 4.83 -4.92
CA PRO A 31 9.26 5.24 -3.66
C PRO A 31 8.30 6.42 -3.84
N ALA A 32 7.12 6.34 -3.20
CA ALA A 32 6.01 7.29 -3.38
C ALA A 32 5.58 7.94 -2.06
N HIS A 33 5.13 9.18 -2.07
CA HIS A 33 4.69 9.85 -0.84
C HIS A 33 3.25 9.49 -0.46
N ALA A 34 2.85 9.71 0.81
CA ALA A 34 1.51 9.36 1.31
C ALA A 34 0.33 9.87 0.44
N GLY A 35 0.46 11.03 -0.20
CA GLY A 35 -0.58 11.55 -1.11
C GLY A 35 -0.75 10.77 -2.42
N GLU A 36 0.33 10.20 -2.98
CA GLU A 36 0.30 9.36 -4.18
C GLU A 36 -0.29 8.01 -3.83
N ILE A 37 0.15 7.44 -2.71
CA ILE A 37 -0.38 6.19 -2.17
C ILE A 37 -1.88 6.32 -1.91
N ARG A 38 -2.33 7.40 -1.26
CA ARG A 38 -3.76 7.68 -1.06
C ARG A 38 -4.54 7.70 -2.37
N ARG A 39 -3.98 8.33 -3.41
CA ARG A 39 -4.61 8.40 -4.72
C ARG A 39 -4.74 7.02 -5.35
N ALA A 40 -3.68 6.22 -5.33
CA ALA A 40 -3.69 4.84 -5.81
C ALA A 40 -4.74 4.01 -5.05
N CYS A 41 -4.76 4.09 -3.71
CA CYS A 41 -5.76 3.40 -2.89
C CYS A 41 -7.20 3.73 -3.31
N ASN A 42 -7.52 5.02 -3.41
CA ASN A 42 -8.88 5.44 -3.76
C ASN A 42 -9.25 5.06 -5.20
N GLN A 43 -8.30 5.11 -6.15
CA GLN A 43 -8.54 4.64 -7.52
C GLN A 43 -8.77 3.14 -7.60
N ALA A 44 -8.01 2.36 -6.84
CA ALA A 44 -8.20 0.91 -6.78
C ALA A 44 -9.55 0.55 -6.16
N MET A 45 -9.95 1.22 -5.08
CA MET A 45 -11.24 1.00 -4.41
C MET A 45 -12.45 1.40 -5.26
N ASP A 46 -12.36 2.52 -5.99
CA ASP A 46 -13.38 2.97 -6.93
C ASP A 46 -13.55 1.97 -8.09
N ALA A 47 -12.45 1.41 -8.58
CA ALA A 47 -12.46 0.46 -9.68
C ALA A 47 -13.04 -0.91 -9.33
N VAL A 48 -13.04 -1.31 -8.06
CA VAL A 48 -13.59 -2.60 -7.62
C VAL A 48 -15.02 -2.50 -7.07
N GLU A 49 -15.67 -1.33 -7.21
CA GLU A 49 -17.04 -1.04 -6.75
C GLU A 49 -17.32 -1.57 -5.33
N SER A 50 -16.32 -1.53 -4.44
CA SER A 50 -16.44 -2.09 -3.11
C SER A 50 -17.03 -1.05 -2.17
N ASP A 51 -18.36 -1.07 -2.04
CA ASP A 51 -19.10 -0.29 -1.02
C ASP A 51 -18.56 -0.54 0.42
N VAL A 52 -17.85 -1.65 0.63
CA VAL A 52 -17.28 -2.06 1.92
C VAL A 52 -15.99 -1.31 2.26
N LEU A 53 -15.20 -0.90 1.27
CA LEU A 53 -13.85 -0.35 1.51
C LEU A 53 -13.83 1.18 1.68
N GLY A 54 -14.86 1.90 1.21
CA GLY A 54 -14.96 3.36 1.35
C GLY A 54 -13.75 4.12 0.78
N THR A 55 -13.58 5.38 1.19
CA THR A 55 -12.39 6.18 0.85
C THR A 55 -11.45 6.30 2.03
N VAL A 56 -10.15 6.20 1.78
CA VAL A 56 -9.12 6.43 2.82
C VAL A 56 -8.68 7.89 2.82
N THR A 57 -8.60 8.48 4.01
CA THR A 57 -8.09 9.85 4.19
C THR A 57 -6.56 9.89 4.22
N GLU A 58 -5.97 11.05 3.99
CA GLU A 58 -4.50 11.21 4.07
C GLU A 58 -3.96 10.92 5.48
N ALA A 59 -4.74 11.25 6.52
CA ALA A 59 -4.36 10.98 7.90
C ALA A 59 -4.34 9.48 8.20
N GLU A 60 -5.32 8.73 7.70
CA GLU A 60 -5.37 7.28 7.82
C GLU A 60 -4.23 6.62 7.05
N VAL A 61 -4.01 7.02 5.79
CA VAL A 61 -2.89 6.50 4.99
C VAL A 61 -1.56 6.76 5.68
N SER A 62 -1.33 7.99 6.17
CA SER A 62 -0.10 8.32 6.90
C SER A 62 0.05 7.46 8.16
N ARG A 63 -1.00 7.33 8.97
CA ARG A 63 -0.98 6.49 10.17
C ARG A 63 -0.64 5.04 9.83
N THR A 64 -1.33 4.47 8.84
CA THR A 64 -1.12 3.10 8.39
C THR A 64 0.27 2.88 7.80
N LEU A 65 0.83 3.85 7.07
CA LEU A 65 2.20 3.77 6.56
C LEU A 65 3.22 3.75 7.70
N ASN A 66 3.00 4.50 8.78
CA ASN A 66 3.85 4.42 9.97
C ASN A 66 3.75 3.05 10.66
N GLU A 67 2.54 2.46 10.72
CA GLU A 67 2.34 1.11 11.26
C GLU A 67 3.04 0.05 10.38
N LEU A 68 2.85 0.10 9.07
CA LEU A 68 3.52 -0.78 8.10
C LEU A 68 5.05 -0.61 8.12
N GLU A 69 5.56 0.59 8.37
CA GLU A 69 6.99 0.86 8.52
C GLU A 69 7.54 0.22 9.80
N ALA A 70 6.81 0.34 10.91
CA ALA A 70 7.16 -0.31 12.17
C ALA A 70 7.15 -1.85 12.06
N ASP A 71 6.23 -2.40 11.27
CA ASP A 71 6.13 -3.83 10.98
C ASP A 71 7.13 -4.32 9.91
N GLY A 72 7.92 -3.42 9.31
CA GLY A 72 8.91 -3.75 8.28
C GLY A 72 8.32 -4.15 6.93
N VAL A 73 7.06 -3.81 6.67
CA VAL A 73 6.37 -4.05 5.40
C VAL A 73 6.74 -2.98 4.36
N VAL A 74 6.91 -1.74 4.82
CA VAL A 74 7.39 -0.63 3.99
C VAL A 74 8.61 0.02 4.63
N GLU A 75 9.39 0.73 3.84
CA GLU A 75 10.50 1.55 4.30
C GLU A 75 10.26 3.00 3.91
N GLY A 76 10.35 3.91 4.89
CA GLY A 76 10.34 5.35 4.68
C GLY A 76 11.70 5.85 4.18
N VAL A 77 11.81 6.11 2.89
CA VAL A 77 12.97 6.78 2.27
C VAL A 77 12.87 8.28 2.47
N ARG A 78 13.90 8.87 3.08
CA ARG A 78 14.06 10.31 3.24
C ARG A 78 15.26 10.75 2.41
N ASP A 79 15.05 11.62 1.43
CA ASP A 79 16.16 12.24 0.72
C ASP A 79 16.97 13.12 1.69
N ASP A 80 18.24 12.76 1.91
CA ASP A 80 19.20 13.48 2.76
C ASP A 80 19.48 14.92 2.28
N THR A 81 18.99 15.31 1.11
CA THR A 81 19.15 16.67 0.56
C THR A 81 18.24 17.72 1.19
N SER A 82 17.28 17.33 2.04
CA SER A 82 16.47 18.29 2.80
C SER A 82 17.21 18.79 4.05
N ALA A 83 17.91 19.93 3.92
CA ALA A 83 18.62 20.65 4.99
C ALA A 83 17.78 21.05 6.22
N THR A 84 16.49 20.69 6.28
CA THR A 84 15.57 21.01 7.38
C THR A 84 14.86 19.79 7.98
N GLY A 85 15.12 18.55 7.52
CA GLY A 85 14.52 17.34 8.12
C GLY A 85 12.98 17.27 8.06
N LYS A 86 12.35 18.09 7.20
CA LYS A 86 10.90 18.24 7.06
C LYS A 86 10.35 17.71 5.72
N GLY A 87 11.10 16.88 5.01
CA GLY A 87 10.60 16.20 3.81
C GLY A 87 9.49 15.21 4.21
N ARG A 88 8.39 15.17 3.44
CA ARG A 88 7.43 14.07 3.58
C ARG A 88 8.18 12.78 3.18
N PRO A 89 8.14 11.71 3.99
CA PRO A 89 8.79 10.46 3.62
C PRO A 89 8.12 9.87 2.37
N ASN A 90 8.95 9.32 1.50
CA ASN A 90 8.50 8.45 0.42
C ASN A 90 8.56 7.01 0.92
N TYR A 91 7.62 6.17 0.51
CA TYR A 91 7.53 4.79 0.96
C TYR A 91 7.72 3.84 -0.21
N ARG A 92 8.43 2.74 0.05
CA ARG A 92 8.56 1.59 -0.86
C ARG A 92 8.33 0.30 -0.09
N LEU A 93 7.93 -0.76 -0.80
CA LEU A 93 7.82 -2.09 -0.21
C LEU A 93 9.20 -2.62 0.19
N VAL A 94 9.25 -3.30 1.33
CA VAL A 94 10.43 -4.09 1.75
C VAL A 94 10.30 -5.53 1.25
N PRO A 95 9.17 -6.25 1.47
CA PRO A 95 8.94 -7.54 0.83
C PRO A 95 8.61 -7.37 -0.66
N PRO A 96 8.76 -8.45 -1.46
CA PRO A 96 8.33 -8.41 -2.87
C PRO A 96 6.82 -8.15 -2.98
N ALA A 97 6.42 -7.44 -4.03
CA ALA A 97 5.03 -7.09 -4.32
C ALA A 97 4.09 -8.32 -4.25
N ASP A 98 4.51 -9.47 -4.79
CA ASP A 98 3.75 -10.72 -4.75
C ASP A 98 3.43 -11.21 -3.33
N ALA A 99 4.35 -11.02 -2.39
CA ALA A 99 4.17 -11.45 -0.99
C ALA A 99 3.10 -10.61 -0.28
N ILE A 100 3.09 -9.29 -0.53
CA ILE A 100 2.08 -8.38 0.00
C ILE A 100 0.73 -8.65 -0.67
N ARG A 101 0.73 -8.80 -2.00
CA ARG A 101 -0.47 -9.12 -2.78
C ARG A 101 -1.15 -10.39 -2.28
N ALA A 102 -0.38 -11.45 -2.04
CA ALA A 102 -0.92 -12.70 -1.51
C ALA A 102 -1.55 -12.56 -0.11
N SER A 103 -1.11 -11.57 0.68
CA SER A 103 -1.70 -11.23 1.99
C SER A 103 -2.99 -10.39 1.83
N VAL A 104 -3.04 -9.49 0.85
CA VAL A 104 -4.25 -8.73 0.49
C VAL A 104 -5.34 -9.65 -0.08
N ALA A 105 -4.95 -10.65 -0.88
CA ALA A 105 -5.86 -11.63 -1.49
C ALA A 105 -6.48 -12.62 -0.49
N ASP A 106 -5.97 -12.68 0.75
CA ASP A 106 -6.43 -13.62 1.78
C ASP A 106 -7.74 -13.17 2.45
N ASP A 107 -8.10 -11.89 2.34
CA ASP A 107 -9.38 -11.35 2.83
C ASP A 107 -10.33 -11.13 1.65
N ASP A 108 -11.48 -11.80 1.66
CA ASP A 108 -12.50 -11.73 0.59
C ASP A 108 -12.90 -10.29 0.23
N ARG A 109 -12.82 -9.36 1.20
CA ARG A 109 -13.19 -7.95 1.00
C ARG A 109 -12.13 -7.17 0.22
N THR A 110 -10.87 -7.60 0.26
CA THR A 110 -9.74 -6.97 -0.45
C THR A 110 -9.18 -7.82 -1.58
N ALA A 111 -9.62 -9.06 -1.73
CA ALA A 111 -9.28 -9.92 -2.86
C ALA A 111 -9.48 -9.25 -4.24
N PRO A 112 -10.56 -8.49 -4.49
CA PRO A 112 -10.71 -7.77 -5.76
C PRO A 112 -9.59 -6.76 -6.05
N LEU A 113 -9.01 -6.14 -5.01
CA LEU A 113 -7.86 -5.24 -5.17
C LEU A 113 -6.61 -6.00 -5.61
N ALA A 114 -6.41 -7.21 -5.08
CA ALA A 114 -5.29 -8.06 -5.43
C ALA A 114 -5.39 -8.59 -6.87
N ASP A 115 -6.58 -9.01 -7.31
CA ASP A 115 -6.83 -9.46 -8.69
C ASP A 115 -6.60 -8.35 -9.73
N ARG A 116 -7.01 -7.11 -9.38
CA ARG A 116 -6.77 -5.94 -10.23
C ARG A 116 -5.28 -5.72 -10.50
N ILE A 117 -4.44 -5.86 -9.48
CA ILE A 117 -2.98 -5.67 -9.60
C ILE A 117 -2.38 -6.68 -10.60
N VAL A 118 -2.89 -7.91 -10.66
CA VAL A 118 -2.43 -8.93 -11.63
C VAL A 118 -2.80 -8.54 -13.07
N SER A 119 -3.96 -7.89 -13.23
CA SER A 119 -4.47 -7.52 -14.56
C SER A 119 -3.69 -6.37 -15.22
N ASP A 120 -2.89 -5.62 -14.44
CA ASP A 120 -2.03 -4.53 -14.92
C ASP A 120 -0.60 -5.03 -15.28
N ASP A 121 -0.26 -6.30 -14.97
CA ASP A 121 1.07 -6.91 -15.18
C ASP A 121 1.19 -7.70 -16.52
N ASP A 122 0.19 -7.59 -17.41
CA ASP A 122 0.15 -8.28 -18.73
C ASP A 122 0.69 -7.42 -19.91
#